data_AF-A0A7M7P740-F1
#
_entry.id   AF-A0A7M7P740-F1
#
_cell.length_a   1.000
_cell.length_b   1.000
_cell.length_c   1.000
_cell.angle_alpha   90.00
_cell.angle_beta   90.00
_cell.angle_gamma   90.00
#
_symmetry.space_group_name_H-M   'P 1'
#
loop_
_entity.id
_entity.type
_entity.pdbx_description
1 polymer ?
#
loop_
_entity_poly.entity_id
_entity_poly.type
_entity_poly.pdbx_seq_one_letter_code
_entity_poly.pdbx_strand_id
1 'polypeptide(L)'
;MPSGESTRTGTTVEEEELSAFSISGRLFVFTFARNYDNTNDAHLLIVNQSPERATVVIKVPGLDITRFALVEQHATTDISLPPAVIPTDSYDGIGGYAVVVNSSVEICVFGINDAHPRSMDGFTALPVSTMGKEYVVASFNPWTESQISIAAVEDNTELTITFSNSWKHTNIDLKPGEKLRFNLNKLQTVHLDGNTDPTGSRIRSNKPISVLTGCRCAFVPRDITSCDHLVEQIPPFHQLGRSFIASAFMGRTSSTVFRLIAARPNTRVDFSDGRENRTLPAGGFIEFETNQMEAVYIHASMPCLFMAYAKGFESDSKGDPTMTIVPPLEQGVHSVRFVTYNLTRDMDGVRSYITILGECFTLENSTIGNEKITELRGRISYRQIGSSRYCVARLPVDNGVHTISSHHHYVPFVAYAYGFSDYNSYSFPVGMAANTLTCNTRDVEHFCVERVVAILPEGMSGETIDQPQCDYSECVNPIHVILIAIATGAGAIIIEYYMRRKFSERRKEREKKRRRSMMRSAAAAISSLSFNRDRRPALTANVNEAS
;
A
#
# COMPACT_ATOMS: atom_id res chain seq x y z
N MET A 1 51.14 43.67 0.36
CA MET A 1 51.54 42.54 1.23
C MET A 1 50.74 42.63 2.53
N PRO A 2 50.29 41.49 3.08
CA PRO A 2 48.89 41.31 3.49
C PRO A 2 48.69 41.06 5.00
N SER A 3 47.44 41.15 5.45
CA SER A 3 46.73 40.26 6.41
C SER A 3 45.65 41.09 7.12
N GLY A 4 44.37 40.74 7.23
CA GLY A 4 43.63 39.54 6.87
C GLY A 4 42.30 39.68 7.62
N GLU A 5 41.18 39.78 6.91
CA GLU A 5 39.85 39.82 7.51
C GLU A 5 38.98 38.77 6.82
N SER A 6 38.56 37.80 7.62
CA SER A 6 37.73 36.66 7.24
C SER A 6 36.29 37.13 7.01
N THR A 7 35.89 37.31 5.76
CA THR A 7 34.48 37.39 5.37
C THR A 7 33.89 35.97 5.30
N ARG A 8 33.10 35.63 6.32
CA ARG A 8 32.22 34.45 6.33
C ARG A 8 31.08 34.73 5.32
N THR A 9 31.21 34.19 4.11
CA THR A 9 30.11 34.12 3.14
C THR A 9 29.11 33.07 3.60
N GLY A 10 27.84 33.47 3.68
CA GLY A 10 26.74 32.58 4.02
C GLY A 10 26.65 31.42 3.03
N THR A 11 26.73 30.20 3.55
CA THR A 11 26.32 28.99 2.87
C THR A 11 24.80 29.03 2.75
N THR A 12 24.32 29.19 1.53
CA THR A 12 23.00 28.75 1.09
C THR A 12 22.81 27.31 1.52
N VAL A 13 21.71 27.06 2.25
CA VAL A 13 21.21 25.71 2.52
C VAL A 13 20.68 25.18 1.19
N GLU A 14 21.56 24.66 0.36
CA GLU A 14 21.21 23.83 -0.79
C GLU A 14 20.73 22.47 -0.26
N GLU A 15 19.49 22.15 -0.61
CA GLU A 15 18.98 20.81 -0.90
C GLU A 15 19.58 19.65 -0.09
N GLU A 16 19.29 19.62 1.22
CA GLU A 16 19.20 18.34 1.91
C GLU A 16 17.90 17.68 1.43
N GLU A 17 18.03 16.87 0.38
CA GLU A 17 17.02 15.94 -0.11
C GLU A 17 16.31 15.28 1.07
N LEU A 18 15.01 15.54 1.20
CA LEU A 18 14.11 14.62 1.86
C LEU A 18 14.07 13.34 1.00
N SER A 19 15.10 12.48 1.13
CA SER A 19 15.09 11.08 0.72
C SER A 19 14.19 10.26 1.67
N ALA A 20 13.03 10.82 1.99
CA ALA A 20 11.94 10.10 2.60
C ALA A 20 11.51 9.04 1.60
N PHE A 21 11.34 7.81 2.08
CA PHE A 21 10.97 6.63 1.30
C PHE A 21 10.05 6.98 0.12
N SER A 22 10.39 6.40 -1.02
CA SER A 22 9.68 6.45 -2.30
C SER A 22 9.54 5.00 -2.81
N ILE A 23 8.73 4.77 -3.84
CA ILE A 23 8.88 3.55 -4.67
C ILE A 23 10.24 3.51 -5.39
N SER A 24 11.02 4.59 -5.31
CA SER A 24 12.42 4.61 -5.71
C SER A 24 13.34 3.99 -4.65
N GLY A 25 14.33 3.22 -5.11
CA GLY A 25 15.30 2.55 -4.27
C GLY A 25 16.53 2.11 -5.06
N ARG A 26 17.49 1.49 -4.35
CA ARG A 26 18.71 0.89 -4.96
C ARG A 26 18.71 -0.63 -5.00
N LEU A 27 17.88 -1.27 -4.18
CA LEU A 27 17.81 -2.73 -4.06
C LEU A 27 16.36 -3.18 -4.06
N PHE A 28 16.04 -4.07 -4.99
CA PHE A 28 14.72 -4.69 -5.12
C PHE A 28 14.88 -6.21 -5.10
N VAL A 29 13.97 -6.88 -4.41
CA VAL A 29 13.87 -8.35 -4.37
C VAL A 29 12.40 -8.70 -4.53
N PHE A 30 12.04 -9.36 -5.63
CA PHE A 30 10.68 -9.77 -5.90
C PHE A 30 10.68 -11.05 -6.74
N THR A 31 9.52 -11.54 -7.12
CA THR A 31 9.33 -12.67 -8.04
C THR A 31 8.21 -12.30 -9.00
N PHE A 32 8.03 -13.05 -10.08
CA PHE A 32 6.85 -12.91 -10.93
C PHE A 32 5.68 -13.77 -10.43
N ALA A 33 4.49 -13.47 -10.93
CA ALA A 33 3.31 -14.33 -10.87
C ALA A 33 3.14 -15.05 -12.21
N ARG A 34 2.47 -16.19 -12.24
CA ARG A 34 2.32 -16.98 -13.46
C ARG A 34 1.21 -16.37 -14.31
N ASN A 35 1.53 -16.10 -15.58
CA ASN A 35 0.58 -15.59 -16.56
C ASN A 35 -0.30 -16.75 -17.10
N TYR A 36 -1.28 -16.46 -17.97
CA TYR A 36 -2.13 -17.47 -18.63
C TYR A 36 -1.29 -18.62 -19.16
N ASP A 37 -0.26 -18.33 -19.95
CA ASP A 37 0.86 -19.21 -20.26
C ASP A 37 2.15 -18.37 -20.30
N ASN A 38 3.32 -19.02 -20.18
CA ASN A 38 4.62 -18.33 -20.16
C ASN A 38 5.37 -18.60 -21.48
N THR A 39 4.94 -17.98 -22.57
CA THR A 39 5.52 -18.17 -23.92
C THR A 39 6.49 -17.06 -24.32
N ASN A 40 6.30 -15.84 -23.80
CA ASN A 40 7.12 -14.67 -24.08
C ASN A 40 7.96 -14.28 -22.85
N ASP A 41 8.95 -13.42 -23.07
CA ASP A 41 9.79 -12.86 -22.02
C ASP A 41 8.97 -11.95 -21.07
N ALA A 42 9.37 -11.91 -19.80
CA ALA A 42 8.94 -10.87 -18.87
C ALA A 42 9.84 -9.64 -19.02
N HIS A 43 9.34 -8.46 -18.68
CA HIS A 43 10.05 -7.20 -18.89
C HIS A 43 10.22 -6.44 -17.58
N LEU A 44 11.37 -5.79 -17.41
CA LEU A 44 11.62 -4.83 -16.34
C LEU A 44 11.88 -3.46 -16.95
N LEU A 45 11.01 -2.51 -16.64
CA LEU A 45 11.20 -1.10 -16.99
C LEU A 45 11.92 -0.40 -15.83
N ILE A 46 13.16 0.01 -16.07
CA ILE A 46 14.00 0.68 -15.08
C ILE A 46 14.06 2.16 -15.40
N VAL A 47 13.53 2.99 -14.50
CA VAL A 47 13.49 4.45 -14.64
C VAL A 47 14.49 5.08 -13.70
N ASN A 48 15.46 5.81 -14.25
CA ASN A 48 16.46 6.52 -13.45
C ASN A 48 15.86 7.78 -12.83
N GLN A 49 15.83 7.84 -11.49
CA GLN A 49 15.34 9.01 -10.74
C GLN A 49 16.46 10.01 -10.45
N SER A 50 17.71 9.59 -10.53
CA SER A 50 18.90 10.35 -10.17
C SER A 50 19.40 11.27 -11.31
N PRO A 51 20.08 12.38 -10.97
CA PRO A 51 20.85 13.17 -11.94
C PRO A 51 22.13 12.46 -12.42
N GLU A 52 22.53 11.35 -11.78
CA GLU A 52 23.67 10.55 -12.20
C GLU A 52 23.25 9.35 -13.05
N ARG A 53 24.17 8.85 -13.89
CA ARG A 53 23.96 7.60 -14.64
C ARG A 53 23.87 6.42 -13.68
N ALA A 54 22.83 5.59 -13.84
CA ALA A 54 22.66 4.37 -13.08
C ALA A 54 23.43 3.20 -13.71
N THR A 55 24.16 2.44 -12.90
CA THR A 55 24.65 1.10 -13.24
C THR A 55 23.77 0.09 -12.54
N VAL A 56 23.08 -0.76 -13.31
CA VAL A 56 22.09 -1.70 -12.78
C VAL A 56 22.49 -3.13 -13.09
N VAL A 57 22.41 -3.98 -12.09
CA VAL A 57 22.66 -5.42 -12.17
C VAL A 57 21.39 -6.16 -11.78
N ILE A 58 20.87 -6.97 -12.70
CA ILE A 58 19.69 -7.80 -12.48
C ILE A 58 20.14 -9.25 -12.39
N LYS A 59 19.73 -9.97 -11.35
CA LYS A 59 20.08 -11.38 -11.13
C LYS A 59 18.85 -12.20 -10.80
N VAL A 60 18.80 -13.43 -11.29
CA VAL A 60 17.91 -14.49 -10.80
C VAL A 60 18.79 -15.67 -10.39
N PRO A 61 19.33 -15.67 -9.15
CA PRO A 61 20.40 -16.60 -8.79
C PRO A 61 20.02 -18.07 -8.87
N GLY A 62 18.77 -18.43 -8.58
CA GLY A 62 18.31 -19.82 -8.69
C GLY A 62 18.24 -20.36 -10.12
N LEU A 63 18.42 -19.49 -11.12
CA LEU A 63 18.40 -19.82 -12.55
C LEU A 63 19.69 -19.44 -13.27
N ASP A 64 20.73 -19.00 -12.54
CA ASP A 64 22.01 -18.52 -13.09
C ASP A 64 21.87 -17.39 -14.14
N ILE A 65 20.81 -16.58 -14.04
CA ILE A 65 20.58 -15.44 -14.93
C ILE A 65 21.21 -14.18 -14.35
N THR A 66 22.01 -13.48 -15.16
CA THR A 66 22.47 -12.12 -14.89
C THR A 66 22.28 -11.23 -16.12
N ARG A 67 21.85 -9.99 -15.89
CA ARG A 67 21.78 -8.90 -16.88
C ARG A 67 22.44 -7.66 -16.30
N PHE A 68 22.94 -6.81 -17.20
CA PHE A 68 23.56 -5.54 -16.87
C PHE A 68 22.92 -4.45 -17.72
N ALA A 69 22.72 -3.28 -17.12
CA ALA A 69 22.21 -2.12 -17.83
C ALA A 69 22.92 -0.84 -17.35
N LEU A 70 23.09 0.08 -18.29
CA LEU A 70 23.45 1.47 -18.00
C LEU A 70 22.25 2.33 -18.35
N VAL A 71 21.76 3.10 -17.40
CA VAL A 71 20.59 3.97 -17.60
C VAL A 71 21.05 5.41 -17.44
N GLU A 72 21.04 6.18 -18.52
CA GLU A 72 21.41 7.59 -18.47
C GLU A 72 20.51 8.36 -17.51
N GLN A 73 20.98 9.53 -17.06
CA GLN A 73 20.20 10.41 -16.21
C GLN A 73 18.84 10.71 -16.84
N HIS A 74 17.78 10.63 -16.03
CA HIS A 74 16.39 10.88 -16.45
C HIS A 74 15.88 9.98 -17.61
N ALA A 75 16.57 8.89 -17.93
CA ALA A 75 16.18 7.95 -18.98
C ALA A 75 15.49 6.70 -18.39
N THR A 76 15.01 5.86 -19.30
CA THR A 76 14.47 4.53 -19.01
C THR A 76 15.22 3.48 -19.83
N THR A 77 15.19 2.23 -19.37
CA THR A 77 15.59 1.07 -20.17
C THR A 77 14.62 -0.08 -19.91
N ASP A 78 14.45 -0.92 -20.93
CA ASP A 78 13.72 -2.18 -20.84
C ASP A 78 14.72 -3.33 -20.77
N ILE A 79 14.47 -4.27 -19.86
CA ILE A 79 15.26 -5.48 -19.71
C ILE A 79 14.34 -6.69 -19.83
N SER A 80 14.49 -7.43 -20.93
CA SER A 80 13.82 -8.71 -21.12
C SER A 80 14.47 -9.81 -20.28
N LEU A 81 13.64 -10.58 -19.59
CA LEU A 81 13.97 -11.75 -18.81
C LEU A 81 13.27 -12.96 -19.42
N PRO A 82 13.97 -14.10 -19.60
CA PRO A 82 13.40 -15.26 -20.26
C PRO A 82 12.20 -15.83 -19.48
N PRO A 83 11.27 -16.56 -20.12
CA PRO A 83 10.04 -17.03 -19.48
C PRO A 83 10.30 -17.91 -18.24
N ALA A 84 11.48 -18.53 -18.16
CA ALA A 84 11.93 -19.35 -17.03
C ALA A 84 11.96 -18.60 -15.69
N VAL A 85 12.00 -17.26 -15.67
CA VAL A 85 11.95 -16.48 -14.41
C VAL A 85 10.55 -16.49 -13.78
N ILE A 86 9.53 -16.85 -14.56
CA ILE A 86 8.15 -16.90 -14.10
C ILE A 86 7.89 -18.28 -13.49
N PRO A 87 7.49 -18.37 -12.21
CA PRO A 87 7.31 -19.66 -11.55
C PRO A 87 6.21 -20.48 -12.25
N THR A 88 6.48 -21.77 -12.46
CA THR A 88 5.51 -22.74 -13.00
C THR A 88 5.04 -23.75 -11.97
N ASP A 89 5.82 -23.96 -10.92
CA ASP A 89 5.56 -24.96 -9.89
C ASP A 89 4.57 -24.41 -8.86
N SER A 90 3.50 -25.16 -8.61
CA SER A 90 2.51 -24.80 -7.60
C SER A 90 2.66 -25.60 -6.31
N TYR A 91 2.63 -24.86 -5.20
CA TYR A 91 2.39 -25.31 -3.83
C TYR A 91 3.50 -26.06 -3.06
N ASP A 92 4.29 -26.94 -3.66
CA ASP A 92 5.26 -27.77 -2.90
C ASP A 92 6.73 -27.34 -3.02
N GLY A 93 7.08 -26.56 -4.04
CA GLY A 93 8.43 -26.07 -4.28
C GLY A 93 8.71 -24.74 -3.60
N ILE A 94 9.56 -24.75 -2.56
CA ILE A 94 10.38 -23.57 -2.29
C ILE A 94 11.27 -23.36 -3.52
N GLY A 95 10.97 -22.33 -4.30
CA GLY A 95 11.62 -22.03 -5.57
C GLY A 95 12.82 -21.08 -5.43
N GLY A 96 13.55 -20.93 -6.54
CA GLY A 96 14.68 -20.01 -6.69
C GLY A 96 14.40 -18.87 -7.67
N TYR A 97 13.15 -18.40 -7.74
CA TYR A 97 12.68 -17.46 -8.76
C TYR A 97 12.86 -15.97 -8.38
N ALA A 98 13.56 -15.68 -7.28
CA ALA A 98 13.73 -14.31 -6.83
C ALA A 98 14.59 -13.50 -7.81
N VAL A 99 14.01 -12.42 -8.33
CA VAL A 99 14.67 -11.38 -9.11
C VAL A 99 15.26 -10.36 -8.16
N VAL A 100 16.56 -10.11 -8.29
CA VAL A 100 17.30 -9.12 -7.53
C VAL A 100 17.75 -8.02 -8.49
N VAL A 101 17.32 -6.78 -8.26
CA VAL A 101 17.78 -5.60 -8.99
C VAL A 101 18.62 -4.76 -8.05
N ASN A 102 19.89 -4.53 -8.39
CA ASN A 102 20.80 -3.68 -7.63
C ASN A 102 21.29 -2.52 -8.50
N SER A 103 21.24 -1.30 -7.98
CA SER A 103 21.57 -0.07 -8.69
C SER A 103 22.56 0.78 -7.89
N SER A 104 23.44 1.49 -8.60
CA SER A 104 24.34 2.48 -7.99
C SER A 104 23.60 3.71 -7.42
N VAL A 105 22.43 4.03 -7.97
CA VAL A 105 21.61 5.22 -7.64
C VAL A 105 20.13 4.85 -7.49
N GLU A 106 19.33 5.79 -6.99
CA GLU A 106 17.88 5.64 -6.85
C GLU A 106 17.21 5.46 -8.23
N ILE A 107 16.51 4.32 -8.39
CA ILE A 107 15.73 3.97 -9.59
C ILE A 107 14.31 3.59 -9.17
N CYS A 108 13.36 3.64 -10.10
CA CYS A 108 12.09 2.91 -9.97
C CYS A 108 12.12 1.69 -10.90
N VAL A 109 11.50 0.60 -10.47
CA VAL A 109 11.42 -0.64 -11.24
C VAL A 109 9.96 -1.02 -11.41
N PHE A 110 9.51 -1.16 -12.65
CA PHE A 110 8.19 -1.69 -12.99
C PHE A 110 8.36 -3.05 -13.66
N GLY A 111 7.67 -4.06 -13.17
CA GLY A 111 7.61 -5.37 -13.82
C GLY A 111 6.43 -5.41 -14.77
N ILE A 112 6.65 -5.89 -15.99
CA ILE A 112 5.59 -6.15 -16.96
C ILE A 112 5.62 -7.65 -17.27
N ASN A 113 4.51 -8.32 -16.99
CA ASN A 113 4.34 -9.72 -17.30
C ASN A 113 3.61 -9.85 -18.64
N ASP A 114 4.32 -9.62 -19.74
CA ASP A 114 3.82 -9.77 -21.12
C ASP A 114 4.13 -11.17 -21.69
N ALA A 115 4.07 -12.17 -20.83
CA ALA A 115 4.49 -13.53 -21.13
C ALA A 115 3.52 -14.30 -22.06
N HIS A 116 2.41 -13.68 -22.49
CA HIS A 116 1.41 -14.26 -23.38
C HIS A 116 0.86 -13.19 -24.35
N PRO A 117 0.63 -13.51 -25.65
CA PRO A 117 0.26 -12.50 -26.66
C PRO A 117 -1.07 -11.75 -26.44
N ARG A 118 -1.92 -12.26 -25.53
CA ARG A 118 -3.23 -11.69 -25.18
C ARG A 118 -3.50 -11.80 -23.69
N SER A 119 -2.42 -11.81 -22.90
CA SER A 119 -2.59 -11.72 -21.46
C SER A 119 -1.37 -11.10 -20.82
N MET A 120 -1.56 -9.98 -20.15
CA MET A 120 -0.49 -9.28 -19.48
C MET A 120 -1.01 -8.32 -18.42
N ASP A 121 -0.13 -7.97 -17.48
CA ASP A 121 -0.35 -6.84 -16.59
C ASP A 121 0.99 -6.35 -16.04
N GLY A 122 0.98 -5.19 -15.37
CA GLY A 122 2.15 -4.58 -14.77
C GLY A 122 2.07 -4.48 -13.25
N PHE A 123 3.22 -4.27 -12.61
CA PHE A 123 3.29 -4.00 -11.18
C PHE A 123 4.44 -3.05 -10.86
N THR A 124 4.35 -2.35 -9.72
CA THR A 124 5.44 -1.51 -9.22
C THR A 124 6.26 -2.28 -8.21
N ALA A 125 7.54 -2.52 -8.51
CA ALA A 125 8.41 -3.20 -7.58
C ALA A 125 8.77 -2.29 -6.40
N LEU A 126 8.55 -2.75 -5.17
CA LEU A 126 8.92 -2.00 -3.97
C LEU A 126 10.37 -2.29 -3.57
N PRO A 127 11.15 -1.26 -3.18
CA PRO A 127 12.51 -1.48 -2.73
C PRO A 127 12.57 -2.21 -1.39
N VAL A 128 13.64 -2.97 -1.16
CA VAL A 128 13.85 -3.76 0.06
C VAL A 128 13.74 -2.90 1.32
N SER A 129 14.17 -1.63 1.25
CA SER A 129 14.12 -0.67 2.36
C SER A 129 12.70 -0.33 2.84
N THR A 130 11.68 -0.55 2.01
CA THR A 130 10.27 -0.27 2.36
C THR A 130 9.47 -1.54 2.64
N MET A 131 10.03 -2.73 2.42
CA MET A 131 9.32 -3.99 2.68
C MET A 131 9.00 -4.19 4.17
N GLY A 132 7.95 -4.96 4.44
CA GLY A 132 7.47 -5.22 5.79
C GLY A 132 7.19 -6.68 6.06
N LYS A 133 6.50 -6.91 7.18
CA LYS A 133 6.30 -8.25 7.77
C LYS A 133 4.84 -8.68 7.79
N GLU A 134 3.94 -7.83 7.37
CA GLU A 134 2.51 -8.09 7.40
C GLU A 134 1.84 -7.50 6.17
N TYR A 135 0.97 -8.27 5.52
CA TYR A 135 0.29 -7.89 4.29
C TYR A 135 -1.17 -8.36 4.31
N VAL A 136 -2.02 -7.66 3.56
CA VAL A 136 -3.40 -8.04 3.29
C VAL A 136 -3.51 -8.31 1.80
N VAL A 137 -3.97 -9.50 1.41
CA VAL A 137 -4.02 -9.95 0.03
C VAL A 137 -5.14 -9.22 -0.72
N ALA A 138 -4.83 -8.74 -1.93
CA ALA A 138 -5.80 -8.31 -2.91
C ALA A 138 -5.75 -9.23 -4.14
N SER A 139 -6.89 -9.76 -4.54
CA SER A 139 -7.02 -10.58 -5.74
C SER A 139 -8.36 -10.27 -6.40
N PHE A 140 -8.76 -11.11 -7.35
CA PHE A 140 -10.10 -11.15 -7.89
C PHE A 140 -10.65 -12.58 -7.88
N ASN A 141 -11.92 -12.75 -8.25
CA ASN A 141 -12.44 -14.09 -8.52
C ASN A 141 -11.83 -14.62 -9.83
N PRO A 142 -11.05 -15.70 -9.82
CA PRO A 142 -10.33 -16.13 -10.99
C PRO A 142 -11.25 -16.88 -11.97
N TRP A 143 -10.94 -16.80 -13.26
CA TRP A 143 -11.44 -17.76 -14.24
C TRP A 143 -10.67 -19.08 -14.13
N THR A 144 -9.35 -18.99 -13.94
CA THR A 144 -8.46 -20.14 -13.72
C THR A 144 -8.00 -20.20 -12.26
N GLU A 145 -6.95 -19.47 -11.89
CA GLU A 145 -6.40 -19.44 -10.54
C GLU A 145 -6.07 -18.01 -10.06
N SER A 146 -6.40 -17.69 -8.80
CA SER A 146 -5.78 -16.61 -8.03
C SER A 146 -4.39 -17.04 -7.59
N GLN A 147 -3.51 -16.09 -7.32
CA GLN A 147 -2.12 -16.36 -7.00
C GLN A 147 -1.56 -15.46 -5.90
N ILE A 148 -0.62 -16.02 -5.14
CA ILE A 148 0.22 -15.33 -4.15
C ILE A 148 1.66 -15.80 -4.39
N SER A 149 2.54 -14.87 -4.80
CA SER A 149 3.96 -15.12 -4.95
C SER A 149 4.75 -14.33 -3.91
N ILE A 150 5.66 -14.98 -3.20
CA ILE A 150 6.42 -14.38 -2.09
C ILE A 150 7.90 -14.62 -2.30
N ALA A 151 8.74 -13.61 -2.06
CA ALA A 151 10.20 -13.75 -2.04
C ALA A 151 10.77 -13.32 -0.67
N ALA A 152 11.64 -14.16 -0.11
CA ALA A 152 12.33 -13.86 1.14
C ALA A 152 13.58 -13.00 0.91
N VAL A 153 13.73 -11.93 1.69
CA VAL A 153 14.90 -11.03 1.60
C VAL A 153 16.07 -11.52 2.47
N GLU A 154 15.76 -12.27 3.52
CA GLU A 154 16.69 -12.72 4.55
C GLU A 154 16.55 -14.22 4.83
N ASP A 155 17.61 -14.83 5.38
CA ASP A 155 17.60 -16.22 5.82
C ASP A 155 16.68 -16.45 7.02
N ASN A 156 16.21 -17.69 7.21
CA ASN A 156 15.35 -18.08 8.33
C ASN A 156 14.09 -17.21 8.46
N THR A 157 13.46 -16.93 7.32
CA THR A 157 12.19 -16.21 7.23
C THR A 157 11.04 -17.19 7.47
N GLU A 158 10.44 -17.10 8.65
CA GLU A 158 9.24 -17.84 9.02
C GLU A 158 8.01 -17.09 8.52
N LEU A 159 7.25 -17.72 7.63
CA LEU A 159 6.09 -17.16 6.96
C LEU A 159 4.82 -17.89 7.40
N THR A 160 3.73 -17.15 7.60
CA THR A 160 2.40 -17.69 7.87
C THR A 160 1.36 -16.94 7.05
N ILE A 161 0.56 -17.69 6.29
CA ILE A 161 -0.57 -17.19 5.51
C ILE A 161 -1.84 -17.68 6.19
N THR A 162 -2.77 -16.77 6.50
CA THR A 162 -4.10 -17.07 7.06
C THR A 162 -5.14 -16.69 6.04
N PHE A 163 -5.86 -17.67 5.49
CA PHE A 163 -6.80 -17.42 4.41
C PHE A 163 -8.13 -16.84 4.91
N SER A 164 -8.66 -15.83 4.23
CA SER A 164 -9.97 -15.21 4.54
C SER A 164 -11.14 -16.04 4.04
N ASN A 165 -10.95 -16.74 2.93
CA ASN A 165 -11.92 -17.62 2.28
C ASN A 165 -11.33 -19.04 2.19
N SER A 166 -12.15 -19.99 1.75
CA SER A 166 -11.68 -21.33 1.41
C SER A 166 -10.60 -21.21 0.33
N TRP A 167 -9.49 -21.93 0.44
CA TRP A 167 -8.44 -21.97 -0.57
C TRP A 167 -8.27 -23.39 -1.07
N LYS A 168 -8.53 -23.60 -2.37
CA LYS A 168 -8.46 -24.92 -2.98
C LYS A 168 -7.47 -24.92 -4.13
N HIS A 169 -6.52 -25.84 -4.06
CA HIS A 169 -5.61 -26.14 -5.16
C HIS A 169 -5.14 -27.58 -5.09
N THR A 170 -5.28 -28.31 -6.20
CA THR A 170 -4.84 -29.69 -6.47
C THR A 170 -5.08 -30.70 -5.33
N ASN A 171 -4.38 -30.59 -4.20
CA ASN A 171 -4.44 -31.50 -3.04
C ASN A 171 -4.70 -30.80 -1.68
N ILE A 172 -5.10 -29.54 -1.67
CA ILE A 172 -5.35 -28.76 -0.46
C ILE A 172 -6.74 -28.18 -0.52
N ASP A 173 -7.42 -28.25 0.61
CA ASP A 173 -8.69 -27.58 0.83
C ASP A 173 -8.60 -26.89 2.19
N LEU A 174 -8.07 -25.67 2.20
CA LEU A 174 -7.98 -24.87 3.43
C LEU A 174 -9.31 -24.17 3.67
N LYS A 175 -9.79 -24.22 4.89
CA LYS A 175 -10.98 -23.47 5.33
C LYS A 175 -10.59 -22.04 5.73
N PRO A 176 -11.55 -21.10 5.74
CA PRO A 176 -11.33 -19.78 6.30
C PRO A 176 -10.71 -19.83 7.70
N GLY A 177 -9.63 -19.08 7.91
CA GLY A 177 -8.89 -19.01 9.17
C GLY A 177 -7.81 -20.08 9.36
N GLU A 178 -7.75 -21.09 8.49
CA GLU A 178 -6.65 -22.05 8.49
C GLU A 178 -5.35 -21.40 7.99
N LYS A 179 -4.22 -21.98 8.43
CA LYS A 179 -2.90 -21.39 8.28
C LYS A 179 -1.99 -22.29 7.46
N LEU A 180 -1.30 -21.69 6.51
CA LEU A 180 -0.19 -22.30 5.78
C LEU A 180 1.13 -21.67 6.24
N ARG A 181 2.18 -22.46 6.41
CA ARG A 181 3.45 -22.01 6.97
C ARG A 181 4.62 -22.46 6.12
N PHE A 182 5.62 -21.60 6.00
CA PHE A 182 6.86 -21.87 5.28
C PHE A 182 8.05 -21.35 6.09
N ASN A 183 9.21 -21.94 5.86
CA ASN A 183 10.49 -21.40 6.32
C ASN A 183 11.38 -21.22 5.09
N LEU A 184 11.76 -19.98 4.82
CA LEU A 184 12.48 -19.59 3.61
C LEU A 184 13.85 -19.03 3.97
N ASN A 185 14.86 -19.43 3.21
CA ASN A 185 16.14 -18.76 3.20
C ASN A 185 16.13 -17.59 2.22
N LYS A 186 17.17 -16.75 2.28
CA LYS A 186 17.32 -15.57 1.44
C LYS A 186 17.20 -15.95 -0.04
N LEU A 187 16.40 -15.19 -0.79
CA LEU A 187 16.09 -15.36 -2.21
C LEU A 187 15.30 -16.63 -2.57
N GLN A 188 14.85 -17.39 -1.58
CA GLN A 188 13.86 -18.43 -1.83
C GLN A 188 12.47 -17.82 -1.99
N THR A 189 11.67 -18.47 -2.83
CA THR A 189 10.33 -18.02 -3.18
C THR A 189 9.28 -19.06 -2.87
N VAL A 190 8.06 -18.60 -2.60
CA VAL A 190 6.85 -19.44 -2.52
C VAL A 190 5.87 -18.94 -3.56
N HIS A 191 5.34 -19.84 -4.37
CA HIS A 191 4.26 -19.56 -5.32
C HIS A 191 3.06 -20.43 -4.98
N LEU A 192 1.92 -19.78 -4.75
CA LEU A 192 0.64 -20.42 -4.45
C LEU A 192 -0.37 -19.97 -5.49
N ASP A 193 -1.08 -20.93 -6.05
CA ASP A 193 -2.24 -20.75 -6.90
C ASP A 193 -3.47 -21.43 -6.27
N GLY A 194 -4.66 -20.98 -6.62
CA GLY A 194 -5.90 -21.52 -6.08
C GLY A 194 -7.14 -20.99 -6.80
N ASN A 195 -8.22 -21.77 -6.83
CA ASN A 195 -9.40 -21.47 -7.64
C ASN A 195 -10.45 -20.55 -6.96
N THR A 196 -10.09 -19.92 -5.84
CA THR A 196 -10.96 -19.02 -5.09
C THR A 196 -10.34 -17.62 -5.01
N ASP A 197 -11.12 -16.65 -4.52
CA ASP A 197 -10.65 -15.30 -4.28
C ASP A 197 -10.05 -15.18 -2.85
N PRO A 198 -8.72 -15.07 -2.70
CA PRO A 198 -8.06 -14.96 -1.40
C PRO A 198 -8.11 -13.53 -0.83
N THR A 199 -8.83 -12.58 -1.44
CA THR A 199 -8.88 -11.19 -0.98
C THR A 199 -9.21 -11.11 0.51
N GLY A 200 -8.43 -10.32 1.25
CA GLY A 200 -8.54 -10.19 2.69
C GLY A 200 -7.73 -11.21 3.50
N SER A 201 -7.12 -12.20 2.86
CA SER A 201 -6.18 -13.11 3.52
C SER A 201 -5.00 -12.33 4.08
N ARG A 202 -4.42 -12.84 5.16
CA ARG A 202 -3.33 -12.16 5.87
C ARG A 202 -2.05 -12.94 5.78
N ILE A 203 -0.98 -12.26 5.41
CA ILE A 203 0.37 -12.81 5.38
C ILE A 203 1.17 -12.17 6.51
N ARG A 204 1.91 -12.98 7.27
CA ARG A 204 2.79 -12.53 8.36
C ARG A 204 4.12 -13.26 8.31
N SER A 205 5.19 -12.54 8.59
CA SER A 205 6.53 -13.09 8.72
C SER A 205 7.29 -12.51 9.90
N ASN A 206 8.39 -13.16 10.29
CA ASN A 206 9.33 -12.62 11.27
C ASN A 206 10.30 -11.57 10.66
N LYS A 207 10.47 -11.59 9.33
CA LYS A 207 11.43 -10.78 8.55
C LYS A 207 10.78 -10.17 7.29
N PRO A 208 11.34 -9.09 6.72
CA PRO A 208 10.79 -8.47 5.51
C PRO A 208 10.68 -9.44 4.33
N ILE A 209 9.57 -9.37 3.60
CA ILE A 209 9.29 -10.18 2.41
C ILE A 209 8.72 -9.31 1.28
N SER A 210 8.87 -9.77 0.05
CA SER A 210 8.11 -9.24 -1.08
C SER A 210 6.87 -10.12 -1.31
N VAL A 211 5.74 -9.50 -1.63
CA VAL A 211 4.45 -10.18 -1.84
C VAL A 211 3.80 -9.64 -3.10
N LEU A 212 3.67 -10.49 -4.12
CA LEU A 212 2.84 -10.23 -5.29
C LEU A 212 1.55 -11.05 -5.17
N THR A 213 0.44 -10.46 -5.57
CA THR A 213 -0.87 -11.13 -5.59
C THR A 213 -1.61 -10.80 -6.87
N GLY A 214 -2.61 -11.60 -7.21
CA GLY A 214 -3.45 -11.37 -8.36
C GLY A 214 -4.03 -12.67 -8.91
N CYS A 215 -4.20 -12.77 -10.22
CA CYS A 215 -4.80 -13.93 -10.89
C CYS A 215 -3.99 -14.32 -12.12
N ARG A 216 -3.90 -15.62 -12.39
CA ARG A 216 -3.41 -16.15 -13.66
C ARG A 216 -4.29 -15.67 -14.83
N CYS A 217 -5.60 -15.75 -14.64
CA CYS A 217 -6.60 -15.16 -15.53
C CYS A 217 -7.88 -14.86 -14.73
N ALA A 218 -8.41 -13.65 -14.83
CA ALA A 218 -9.67 -13.29 -14.20
C ALA A 218 -10.58 -12.47 -15.13
N PHE A 219 -11.87 -12.80 -15.11
CA PHE A 219 -12.91 -11.93 -15.65
C PHE A 219 -13.23 -10.85 -14.62
N VAL A 220 -13.31 -9.60 -15.08
CA VAL A 220 -13.65 -8.45 -14.23
C VAL A 220 -14.83 -7.68 -14.83
N PRO A 221 -15.99 -7.62 -14.15
CA PRO A 221 -16.46 -8.58 -13.14
C PRO A 221 -16.58 -9.99 -13.72
N ARG A 222 -16.90 -10.97 -12.86
CA ARG A 222 -16.87 -12.42 -13.19
C ARG A 222 -17.68 -12.82 -14.43
N ASP A 223 -18.69 -12.04 -14.78
CA ASP A 223 -19.64 -12.27 -15.88
C ASP A 223 -19.30 -11.54 -17.18
N ILE A 224 -18.21 -10.75 -17.22
CA ILE A 224 -17.76 -10.05 -18.44
C ILE A 224 -16.51 -10.74 -18.99
N THR A 225 -16.63 -11.27 -20.21
CA THR A 225 -15.58 -12.07 -20.84
C THR A 225 -14.42 -11.26 -21.42
N SER A 226 -13.42 -12.06 -21.80
CA SER A 226 -11.99 -11.80 -21.94
C SER A 226 -11.31 -11.59 -20.59
N CYS A 227 -10.69 -12.67 -20.10
CA CYS A 227 -9.94 -12.65 -18.84
C CYS A 227 -8.52 -12.19 -19.13
N ASP A 228 -7.91 -11.58 -18.13
CA ASP A 228 -6.49 -11.26 -18.18
C ASP A 228 -5.75 -11.73 -16.92
N HIS A 229 -4.45 -11.82 -17.04
CA HIS A 229 -3.52 -11.82 -15.93
C HIS A 229 -3.75 -10.56 -15.11
N LEU A 230 -3.75 -10.71 -13.80
CA LEU A 230 -3.80 -9.60 -12.88
C LEU A 230 -2.61 -9.75 -11.95
N VAL A 231 -1.82 -8.71 -11.74
CA VAL A 231 -0.69 -8.76 -10.80
C VAL A 231 -0.42 -7.41 -10.19
N GLU A 232 -0.04 -7.39 -8.91
CA GLU A 232 0.55 -6.22 -8.26
C GLU A 232 1.45 -6.66 -7.11
N GLN A 233 2.52 -5.89 -6.83
CA GLN A 233 3.27 -6.05 -5.60
C GLN A 233 2.58 -5.28 -4.47
N ILE A 234 2.05 -6.02 -3.50
CA ILE A 234 1.24 -5.45 -2.42
C ILE A 234 2.14 -4.74 -1.39
N PRO A 235 1.82 -3.50 -1.00
CA PRO A 235 2.54 -2.80 0.05
C PRO A 235 2.29 -3.46 1.42
N PRO A 236 3.28 -3.48 2.30
CA PRO A 236 3.09 -3.96 3.66
C PRO A 236 2.06 -3.11 4.42
N PHE A 237 1.48 -3.71 5.45
CA PHE A 237 0.47 -3.11 6.32
C PHE A 237 0.84 -1.70 6.79
N HIS A 238 2.12 -1.48 7.11
CA HIS A 238 2.58 -0.21 7.63
C HIS A 238 2.54 0.94 6.62
N GLN A 239 2.36 0.65 5.33
CA GLN A 239 2.19 1.66 4.27
C GLN A 239 0.73 1.90 3.90
N LEU A 240 -0.22 1.14 4.46
CA LEU A 240 -1.64 1.29 4.15
C LEU A 240 -2.20 2.58 4.77
N GLY A 241 -3.04 3.28 4.00
CA GLY A 241 -3.58 4.59 4.36
C GLY A 241 -5.08 4.56 4.62
N ARG A 242 -5.66 5.75 4.78
CA ARG A 242 -7.06 5.93 5.19
C ARG A 242 -7.86 6.79 4.24
N SER A 243 -7.19 7.59 3.41
CA SER A 243 -7.84 8.58 2.57
C SER A 243 -7.55 8.28 1.11
N PHE A 244 -8.59 8.12 0.30
CA PHE A 244 -8.47 7.67 -1.09
C PHE A 244 -9.37 8.49 -2.02
N ILE A 245 -9.06 8.44 -3.32
CA ILE A 245 -9.93 8.96 -4.37
C ILE A 245 -10.15 7.86 -5.39
N ALA A 246 -11.40 7.43 -5.55
CA ALA A 246 -11.80 6.52 -6.62
C ALA A 246 -12.06 7.33 -7.89
N SER A 247 -11.36 7.03 -8.99
CA SER A 247 -11.60 7.64 -10.29
C SER A 247 -11.44 6.61 -11.41
N ALA A 248 -12.45 6.52 -12.27
CA ALA A 248 -12.45 5.56 -13.36
C ALA A 248 -11.31 5.81 -14.36
N PHE A 249 -10.77 4.72 -14.92
CA PHE A 249 -9.75 4.75 -15.96
C PHE A 249 -10.22 5.54 -17.18
N MET A 250 -9.41 6.53 -17.60
CA MET A 250 -9.64 7.28 -18.83
C MET A 250 -9.48 6.38 -20.05
N GLY A 251 -10.11 6.73 -21.17
CA GLY A 251 -10.06 5.95 -22.40
C GLY A 251 -11.14 4.87 -22.49
N ARG A 252 -11.70 4.44 -21.37
CA ARG A 252 -12.80 3.46 -21.28
C ARG A 252 -14.16 4.10 -21.08
N THR A 253 -15.23 3.37 -21.40
CA THR A 253 -16.63 3.77 -21.16
C THR A 253 -17.33 2.87 -20.16
N SER A 254 -16.76 1.70 -19.85
CA SER A 254 -17.35 0.72 -18.93
C SER A 254 -17.08 0.98 -17.44
N SER A 255 -16.49 2.12 -17.08
CA SER A 255 -16.06 2.44 -15.71
C SER A 255 -14.96 1.53 -15.17
N THR A 256 -14.83 1.45 -13.86
CA THR A 256 -13.74 0.78 -13.14
C THR A 256 -14.32 0.14 -11.89
N VAL A 257 -13.94 -1.11 -11.65
CA VAL A 257 -14.29 -1.83 -10.43
C VAL A 257 -13.26 -1.48 -9.37
N PHE A 258 -13.72 -1.09 -8.18
CA PHE A 258 -12.86 -0.75 -7.06
C PHE A 258 -13.07 -1.74 -5.92
N ARG A 259 -11.98 -2.14 -5.25
CA ARG A 259 -12.03 -2.89 -3.98
C ARG A 259 -11.28 -2.16 -2.88
N LEU A 260 -11.99 -1.80 -1.81
CA LEU A 260 -11.38 -1.28 -0.58
C LEU A 260 -11.41 -2.38 0.49
N ILE A 261 -10.22 -2.82 0.91
CA ILE A 261 -10.02 -3.96 1.80
C ILE A 261 -9.55 -3.45 3.16
N ALA A 262 -10.32 -3.73 4.21
CA ALA A 262 -9.99 -3.32 5.56
C ALA A 262 -8.93 -4.23 6.17
N ALA A 263 -7.80 -3.66 6.60
CA ALA A 263 -6.76 -4.45 7.24
C ALA A 263 -7.07 -4.82 8.70
N ARG A 264 -8.02 -4.10 9.33
CA ARG A 264 -8.40 -4.27 10.73
C ARG A 264 -9.93 -4.34 10.90
N PRO A 265 -10.42 -4.95 11.98
CA PRO A 265 -11.86 -5.08 12.18
C PRO A 265 -12.47 -3.74 12.62
N ASN A 266 -13.79 -3.62 12.46
CA ASN A 266 -14.56 -2.42 12.78
C ASN A 266 -14.08 -1.18 12.02
N THR A 267 -13.60 -1.37 10.79
CA THR A 267 -13.16 -0.27 9.92
C THR A 267 -14.38 0.39 9.31
N ARG A 268 -14.68 1.62 9.73
CA ARG A 268 -15.76 2.44 9.19
C ARG A 268 -15.27 3.13 7.92
N VAL A 269 -16.05 3.06 6.85
CA VAL A 269 -15.75 3.67 5.55
C VAL A 269 -16.85 4.65 5.20
N ASP A 270 -16.44 5.89 4.92
CA ASP A 270 -17.27 7.00 4.51
C ASP A 270 -17.01 7.38 3.05
N PHE A 271 -18.06 7.74 2.32
CA PHE A 271 -18.00 8.13 0.92
C PHE A 271 -18.55 9.53 0.69
N SER A 272 -17.89 10.31 -0.16
CA SER A 272 -18.31 11.68 -0.45
C SER A 272 -19.50 11.81 -1.41
N ASP A 273 -19.87 10.74 -2.11
CA ASP A 273 -20.96 10.75 -3.10
C ASP A 273 -22.34 10.39 -2.50
N GLY A 274 -22.41 10.28 -1.17
CA GLY A 274 -23.65 10.05 -0.45
C GLY A 274 -24.13 8.60 -0.42
N ARG A 275 -23.35 7.64 -0.97
CA ARG A 275 -23.66 6.21 -0.79
C ARG A 275 -23.55 5.80 0.68
N GLU A 276 -24.18 4.68 1.03
CA GLU A 276 -24.23 4.19 2.39
C GLU A 276 -22.83 3.88 2.95
N ASN A 277 -22.53 4.40 4.14
CA ASN A 277 -21.31 4.07 4.87
C ASN A 277 -21.27 2.59 5.25
N ARG A 278 -20.07 2.01 5.28
CA ARG A 278 -19.88 0.58 5.59
C ARG A 278 -19.00 0.39 6.82
N THR A 279 -19.19 -0.70 7.55
CA THR A 279 -18.28 -1.14 8.61
C THR A 279 -17.77 -2.52 8.27
N LEU A 280 -16.45 -2.68 8.18
CA LEU A 280 -15.82 -3.89 7.65
C LEU A 280 -15.12 -4.68 8.77
N PRO A 281 -15.21 -6.02 8.76
CA PRO A 281 -14.34 -6.88 9.55
C PRO A 281 -12.91 -6.86 8.99
N ALA A 282 -11.95 -7.42 9.73
CA ALA A 282 -10.58 -7.57 9.22
C ALA A 282 -10.58 -8.49 7.99
N GLY A 283 -9.91 -8.06 6.92
CA GLY A 283 -9.93 -8.74 5.62
C GLY A 283 -11.25 -8.57 4.85
N GLY A 284 -12.28 -7.96 5.45
CA GLY A 284 -13.51 -7.63 4.73
C GLY A 284 -13.26 -6.53 3.72
N PHE A 285 -13.95 -6.59 2.58
CA PHE A 285 -13.83 -5.58 1.53
C PHE A 285 -15.20 -5.16 1.01
N ILE A 286 -15.19 -4.02 0.32
CA ILE A 286 -16.32 -3.51 -0.45
C ILE A 286 -15.91 -3.42 -1.91
N GLU A 287 -16.76 -3.90 -2.78
CA GLU A 287 -16.63 -3.78 -4.22
C GLU A 287 -17.67 -2.80 -4.73
N PHE A 288 -17.25 -1.84 -5.56
CA PHE A 288 -18.15 -0.84 -6.13
C PHE A 288 -17.57 -0.23 -7.39
N GLU A 289 -18.41 0.51 -8.09
CA GLU A 289 -18.01 1.31 -9.25
C GLU A 289 -18.31 2.80 -9.02
N THR A 290 -17.68 3.65 -9.82
CA THR A 290 -18.06 5.06 -9.96
C THR A 290 -18.72 5.27 -11.32
N ASN A 291 -19.37 6.40 -11.56
CA ASN A 291 -19.65 6.79 -12.94
C ASN A 291 -18.33 7.18 -13.62
N GLN A 292 -18.22 6.97 -14.94
CA GLN A 292 -17.00 7.22 -15.72
C GLN A 292 -16.42 8.64 -15.53
N MET A 293 -17.31 9.64 -15.41
CA MET A 293 -16.94 11.05 -15.28
C MET A 293 -16.83 11.53 -13.83
N GLU A 294 -17.27 10.71 -12.87
CA GLU A 294 -17.29 11.05 -11.44
C GLU A 294 -16.03 10.53 -10.75
N ALA A 295 -15.72 11.16 -9.62
CA ALA A 295 -14.72 10.67 -8.68
C ALA A 295 -15.28 10.77 -7.26
N VAL A 296 -14.85 9.87 -6.39
CA VAL A 296 -15.38 9.74 -5.04
C VAL A 296 -14.22 9.81 -4.04
N TYR A 297 -14.29 10.75 -3.10
CA TYR A 297 -13.39 10.77 -1.96
C TYR A 297 -13.88 9.77 -0.91
N ILE A 298 -12.96 8.97 -0.40
CA ILE A 298 -13.23 7.88 0.53
C ILE A 298 -12.35 8.08 1.75
N HIS A 299 -12.95 7.98 2.93
CA HIS A 299 -12.23 8.02 4.20
C HIS A 299 -12.55 6.78 5.02
N ALA A 300 -11.51 6.11 5.51
CA ALA A 300 -11.60 4.96 6.40
C ALA A 300 -11.08 5.30 7.81
N SER A 301 -11.72 4.75 8.84
CA SER A 301 -11.26 4.97 10.22
C SER A 301 -9.94 4.25 10.56
N MET A 302 -9.59 3.21 9.80
CA MET A 302 -8.40 2.37 9.97
C MET A 302 -7.73 2.11 8.61
N PRO A 303 -6.45 1.68 8.58
CA PRO A 303 -5.73 1.42 7.34
C PRO A 303 -6.44 0.42 6.41
N CYS A 304 -6.50 0.77 5.13
CA CYS A 304 -7.07 -0.06 4.06
C CYS A 304 -6.09 -0.20 2.89
N LEU A 305 -6.21 -1.31 2.17
CA LEU A 305 -5.66 -1.46 0.82
C LEU A 305 -6.76 -1.12 -0.19
N PHE A 306 -6.45 -0.29 -1.19
CA PHE A 306 -7.42 0.14 -2.20
C PHE A 306 -6.92 -0.20 -3.60
N MET A 307 -7.75 -0.92 -4.36
CA MET A 307 -7.41 -1.45 -5.68
C MET A 307 -8.42 -0.98 -6.72
N ALA A 308 -7.93 -0.74 -7.94
CA ALA A 308 -8.74 -0.48 -9.12
C ALA A 308 -8.52 -1.60 -10.15
N TYR A 309 -9.61 -2.02 -10.80
CA TYR A 309 -9.61 -3.06 -11.81
C TYR A 309 -10.34 -2.60 -13.08
N ALA A 310 -9.69 -2.75 -14.22
CA ALA A 310 -10.33 -2.53 -15.52
C ALA A 310 -11.20 -3.75 -15.87
N LYS A 311 -12.28 -3.54 -16.63
CA LYS A 311 -13.24 -4.60 -16.94
C LYS A 311 -12.83 -5.43 -18.16
N GLY A 312 -13.48 -6.58 -18.35
CA GLY A 312 -13.33 -7.43 -19.53
C GLY A 312 -13.60 -6.69 -20.83
N PHE A 313 -12.94 -7.10 -21.92
CA PHE A 313 -13.08 -6.48 -23.25
C PHE A 313 -14.54 -6.30 -23.67
N GLU A 314 -15.42 -7.28 -23.42
CA GLU A 314 -16.83 -7.21 -23.81
C GLU A 314 -17.62 -6.07 -23.14
N SER A 315 -17.07 -5.40 -22.13
CA SER A 315 -17.72 -4.26 -21.49
C SER A 315 -17.74 -2.98 -22.35
N ASP A 316 -16.73 -2.77 -23.18
CA ASP A 316 -16.60 -1.58 -24.04
C ASP A 316 -15.63 -1.73 -25.23
N SER A 317 -15.20 -2.95 -25.54
CA SER A 317 -14.26 -3.31 -26.60
C SER A 317 -12.91 -2.59 -26.50
N LYS A 318 -12.36 -2.44 -25.29
CA LYS A 318 -11.11 -1.73 -25.03
C LYS A 318 -10.26 -2.40 -23.96
N GLY A 319 -9.27 -3.16 -24.40
CA GLY A 319 -8.32 -3.83 -23.53
C GLY A 319 -8.97 -4.87 -22.63
N ASP A 320 -8.11 -5.71 -22.06
CA ASP A 320 -8.49 -6.74 -21.12
C ASP A 320 -8.33 -6.25 -19.66
N PRO A 321 -8.79 -7.01 -18.66
CA PRO A 321 -8.65 -6.60 -17.26
C PRO A 321 -7.21 -6.28 -16.85
N THR A 322 -7.04 -5.33 -15.93
CA THR A 322 -5.74 -5.02 -15.29
C THR A 322 -6.01 -4.62 -13.85
N MET A 323 -5.05 -4.80 -12.93
CA MET A 323 -5.14 -4.36 -11.54
C MET A 323 -4.01 -3.41 -11.15
N THR A 324 -4.36 -2.38 -10.37
CA THR A 324 -3.37 -1.48 -9.76
C THR A 324 -3.81 -1.09 -8.37
N ILE A 325 -2.85 -0.80 -7.50
CA ILE A 325 -3.12 -0.05 -6.27
C ILE A 325 -3.58 1.37 -6.64
N VAL A 326 -4.63 1.83 -5.97
CA VAL A 326 -4.93 3.27 -5.87
C VAL A 326 -4.25 3.77 -4.61
N PRO A 327 -3.15 4.54 -4.73
CA PRO A 327 -2.37 4.90 -3.55
C PRO A 327 -3.20 5.76 -2.59
N PRO A 328 -3.07 5.55 -1.26
CA PRO A 328 -3.66 6.46 -0.30
C PRO A 328 -3.04 7.86 -0.43
N LEU A 329 -3.82 8.91 -0.22
CA LEU A 329 -3.35 10.30 -0.30
C LEU A 329 -2.22 10.59 0.69
N GLU A 330 -2.12 9.82 1.77
CA GLU A 330 -1.02 9.88 2.73
C GLU A 330 0.34 9.41 2.16
N GLN A 331 0.35 8.72 1.01
CA GLN A 331 1.55 8.29 0.28
C GLN A 331 1.97 9.27 -0.83
N GLY A 332 1.53 10.52 -0.75
CA GLY A 332 1.82 11.50 -1.79
C GLY A 332 3.32 11.78 -1.96
N VAL A 333 3.71 12.06 -3.21
CA VAL A 333 5.03 12.52 -3.63
C VAL A 333 4.96 13.93 -4.22
N HIS A 334 6.12 14.60 -4.35
CA HIS A 334 6.22 15.92 -4.97
C HIS A 334 6.74 15.88 -6.40
N SER A 335 7.48 14.84 -6.77
CA SER A 335 7.96 14.64 -8.12
C SER A 335 8.06 13.15 -8.38
N VAL A 336 7.74 12.73 -9.60
CA VAL A 336 7.98 11.36 -10.04
C VAL A 336 8.24 11.29 -11.53
N ARG A 337 9.21 10.45 -11.91
CA ARG A 337 9.41 10.02 -13.28
C ARG A 337 8.84 8.62 -13.48
N PHE A 338 8.11 8.43 -14.56
CA PHE A 338 7.52 7.15 -14.93
C PHE A 338 7.63 6.91 -16.43
N VAL A 339 7.30 5.69 -16.86
CA VAL A 339 7.41 5.25 -18.25
C VAL A 339 6.13 4.52 -18.65
N THR A 340 5.73 4.64 -19.91
CA THR A 340 4.65 3.86 -20.53
C THR A 340 5.19 2.57 -21.17
N TYR A 341 4.34 1.58 -21.39
CA TYR A 341 4.75 0.33 -22.04
C TYR A 341 4.11 0.16 -23.42
N ASN A 342 4.94 0.09 -24.46
CA ASN A 342 4.51 -0.08 -25.86
C ASN A 342 5.56 -0.84 -26.70
N LEU A 343 6.39 -1.67 -26.05
CA LEU A 343 7.61 -2.21 -26.66
C LEU A 343 7.39 -3.52 -27.42
N THR A 344 6.25 -4.17 -27.21
CA THR A 344 5.89 -5.44 -27.86
C THR A 344 4.84 -5.22 -28.95
N ARG A 345 4.80 -6.16 -29.89
CA ARG A 345 3.79 -6.17 -30.96
C ARG A 345 2.38 -6.28 -30.40
N ASP A 346 2.22 -6.96 -29.27
CA ASP A 346 0.93 -7.19 -28.61
C ASP A 346 0.37 -5.91 -27.93
N MET A 347 1.21 -4.87 -27.86
CA MET A 347 0.90 -3.52 -27.40
C MET A 347 0.95 -2.48 -28.53
N ASP A 348 0.93 -2.91 -29.81
CA ASP A 348 0.83 -2.00 -30.94
C ASP A 348 -0.46 -1.16 -30.85
N GLY A 349 -0.35 0.14 -31.13
CA GLY A 349 -1.46 1.08 -31.01
C GLY A 349 -1.96 1.36 -29.58
N VAL A 350 -1.25 0.91 -28.53
CA VAL A 350 -1.62 1.19 -27.13
C VAL A 350 -1.81 2.69 -26.92
N ARG A 351 -2.88 3.03 -26.20
CA ARG A 351 -3.11 4.38 -25.68
C ARG A 351 -2.87 4.39 -24.18
N SER A 352 -1.90 5.21 -23.79
CA SER A 352 -1.44 5.35 -22.42
C SER A 352 -2.07 6.56 -21.74
N TYR A 353 -2.32 6.44 -20.45
CA TYR A 353 -2.97 7.44 -19.63
C TYR A 353 -2.32 7.49 -18.24
N ILE A 354 -2.56 8.60 -17.55
CA ILE A 354 -2.20 8.77 -16.14
C ILE A 354 -3.39 9.37 -15.40
N THR A 355 -3.62 8.88 -14.18
CA THR A 355 -4.50 9.53 -13.20
C THR A 355 -3.66 10.12 -12.09
N ILE A 356 -3.84 11.41 -11.82
CA ILE A 356 -3.17 12.19 -10.78
C ILE A 356 -4.23 12.64 -9.77
N LEU A 357 -3.97 12.36 -8.50
CA LEU A 357 -4.91 12.53 -7.39
C LEU A 357 -4.26 13.38 -6.30
N GLY A 358 -4.96 14.39 -5.80
CA GLY A 358 -4.41 15.24 -4.76
C GLY A 358 -5.33 16.40 -4.45
N GLU A 359 -4.81 17.39 -3.73
CA GLU A 359 -5.54 18.63 -3.51
C GLU A 359 -5.61 19.44 -4.82
N CYS A 360 -6.72 20.14 -5.04
CA CYS A 360 -6.88 21.01 -6.21
C CYS A 360 -5.74 22.00 -6.34
N PHE A 361 -5.33 22.58 -5.20
CA PHE A 361 -4.19 23.50 -5.15
C PHE A 361 -2.87 22.85 -5.59
N THR A 362 -2.62 21.58 -5.26
CA THR A 362 -1.44 20.85 -5.77
C THR A 362 -1.52 20.67 -7.26
N LEU A 363 -2.62 20.10 -7.76
CA LEU A 363 -2.78 19.78 -9.18
C LEU A 363 -2.77 21.05 -10.06
N GLU A 364 -3.26 22.18 -9.56
CA GLU A 364 -3.19 23.50 -10.21
C GLU A 364 -1.77 24.03 -10.37
N ASN A 365 -0.87 23.64 -9.46
CA ASN A 365 0.54 24.03 -9.44
C ASN A 365 1.49 22.90 -9.84
N SER A 366 0.96 21.82 -10.42
CA SER A 366 1.74 20.70 -10.93
C SER A 366 1.90 20.77 -12.45
N THR A 367 3.04 20.26 -12.92
CA THR A 367 3.39 20.11 -14.32
C THR A 367 3.53 18.65 -14.70
N ILE A 368 3.32 18.34 -15.98
CA ILE A 368 3.77 17.12 -16.62
C ILE A 368 4.72 17.52 -17.76
N GLY A 369 5.97 17.06 -17.69
CA GLY A 369 7.06 17.65 -18.47
C GLY A 369 7.17 19.15 -18.18
N ASN A 370 7.03 19.98 -19.21
CA ASN A 370 7.09 21.44 -19.09
C ASN A 370 5.70 22.12 -19.15
N GLU A 371 4.62 21.36 -19.27
CA GLU A 371 3.26 21.88 -19.39
C GLU A 371 2.54 21.79 -18.03
N LYS A 372 1.83 22.85 -17.61
CA LYS A 372 0.98 22.76 -16.42
C LYS A 372 -0.21 21.87 -16.69
N ILE A 373 -0.55 21.03 -15.71
CA ILE A 373 -1.70 20.12 -15.81
C ILE A 373 -2.97 20.90 -16.18
N THR A 374 -3.22 22.04 -15.55
CA THR A 374 -4.43 22.83 -15.80
C THR A 374 -4.47 23.57 -17.13
N GLU A 375 -3.34 23.71 -17.82
CA GLU A 375 -3.21 24.38 -19.11
C GLU A 375 -3.41 23.40 -20.28
N LEU A 376 -3.40 22.09 -20.04
CA LEU A 376 -3.70 21.02 -21.02
C LEU A 376 -5.20 20.92 -21.40
N ARG A 377 -5.93 22.03 -21.30
CA ARG A 377 -7.39 22.11 -21.49
C ARG A 377 -7.79 21.56 -22.87
N GLY A 378 -8.81 20.70 -22.88
CA GLY A 378 -9.31 20.01 -24.07
C GLY A 378 -8.68 18.63 -24.32
N ARG A 379 -7.54 18.31 -23.68
CA ARG A 379 -6.90 16.98 -23.72
C ARG A 379 -7.06 16.20 -22.41
N ILE A 380 -7.52 16.86 -21.34
CA ILE A 380 -7.58 16.27 -19.99
C ILE A 380 -8.99 16.29 -19.39
N SER A 381 -9.22 15.41 -18.44
CA SER A 381 -10.33 15.48 -17.49
C SER A 381 -9.81 15.97 -16.13
N TYR A 382 -10.06 17.23 -15.81
CA TYR A 382 -9.77 17.81 -14.49
C TYR A 382 -11.08 18.08 -13.75
N ARG A 383 -11.17 17.64 -12.50
CA ARG A 383 -12.40 17.81 -11.71
C ARG A 383 -12.16 17.86 -10.21
N GLN A 384 -12.84 18.81 -9.56
CA GLN A 384 -12.98 18.84 -8.10
C GLN A 384 -14.06 17.85 -7.63
N ILE A 385 -13.78 17.18 -6.52
CA ILE A 385 -14.64 16.13 -5.96
C ILE A 385 -15.64 16.76 -5.00
N GLY A 386 -16.89 16.94 -5.46
CA GLY A 386 -17.94 17.57 -4.69
C GLY A 386 -17.51 18.95 -4.15
N SER A 387 -17.73 19.19 -2.86
CA SER A 387 -17.26 20.38 -2.14
C SER A 387 -15.92 20.18 -1.42
N SER A 388 -15.23 19.05 -1.66
CA SER A 388 -13.96 18.77 -1.00
C SER A 388 -12.81 19.59 -1.60
N ARG A 389 -11.67 19.65 -0.88
CA ARG A 389 -10.42 20.26 -1.37
C ARG A 389 -9.67 19.41 -2.40
N TYR A 390 -10.18 18.23 -2.72
CA TYR A 390 -9.51 17.25 -3.57
C TYR A 390 -9.98 17.33 -5.01
N CYS A 391 -9.02 17.11 -5.91
CA CYS A 391 -9.23 17.06 -7.34
C CYS A 391 -8.60 15.80 -7.93
N VAL A 392 -9.10 15.44 -9.10
CA VAL A 392 -8.53 14.43 -9.98
C VAL A 392 -8.19 15.07 -11.32
N ALA A 393 -7.01 14.75 -11.84
CA ALA A 393 -6.62 15.01 -13.22
C ALA A 393 -6.37 13.67 -13.92
N ARG A 394 -6.99 13.46 -15.07
CA ARG A 394 -6.75 12.31 -15.96
C ARG A 394 -6.39 12.83 -17.33
N LEU A 395 -5.36 12.25 -17.93
CA LEU A 395 -4.87 12.70 -19.22
C LEU A 395 -4.26 11.54 -20.02
N PRO A 396 -4.40 11.55 -21.36
CA PRO A 396 -3.58 10.72 -22.22
C PRO A 396 -2.13 11.19 -22.15
N VAL A 397 -1.20 10.26 -22.30
CA VAL A 397 0.23 10.53 -22.39
C VAL A 397 0.80 9.81 -23.61
N ASP A 398 1.74 10.46 -24.28
CA ASP A 398 2.46 9.83 -25.39
C ASP A 398 3.33 8.67 -24.89
N ASN A 399 3.72 7.76 -25.77
CA ASN A 399 4.60 6.67 -25.37
C ASN A 399 6.01 7.20 -25.07
N GLY A 400 6.54 6.89 -23.89
CA GLY A 400 7.87 7.29 -23.45
C GLY A 400 7.96 7.54 -21.96
N VAL A 401 8.94 8.36 -21.58
CA VAL A 401 9.23 8.75 -20.21
C VAL A 401 8.59 10.10 -19.91
N HIS A 402 7.92 10.19 -18.77
CA HIS A 402 7.22 11.39 -18.32
C HIS A 402 7.66 11.75 -16.92
N THR A 403 7.67 13.04 -16.61
CA THR A 403 7.92 13.55 -15.25
C THR A 403 6.73 14.38 -14.81
N ILE A 404 6.23 14.13 -13.61
CA ILE A 404 5.22 14.96 -12.97
C ILE A 404 5.90 15.65 -11.80
N SER A 405 5.76 16.95 -11.68
CA SER A 405 6.34 17.72 -10.58
C SER A 405 5.33 18.71 -10.02
N SER A 406 5.20 18.74 -8.70
CA SER A 406 4.49 19.77 -7.96
C SER A 406 5.48 20.88 -7.60
N HIS A 407 5.20 22.10 -8.05
CA HIS A 407 6.00 23.27 -7.68
C HIS A 407 5.65 23.80 -6.28
N HIS A 408 4.88 23.04 -5.50
CA HIS A 408 4.54 23.35 -4.13
C HIS A 408 5.14 22.32 -3.16
N HIS A 409 6.05 22.78 -2.31
CA HIS A 409 6.88 21.95 -1.42
C HIS A 409 6.12 21.22 -0.30
N TYR A 410 4.86 21.57 0.00
CA TYR A 410 4.16 21.08 1.19
C TYR A 410 2.92 20.22 0.94
N VAL A 411 2.43 20.16 -0.30
CA VAL A 411 1.19 19.42 -0.61
C VAL A 411 1.44 18.44 -1.74
N PRO A 412 1.52 17.13 -1.43
CA PRO A 412 1.91 16.12 -2.41
C PRO A 412 0.72 15.62 -3.24
N PHE A 413 1.00 14.83 -4.27
CA PHE A 413 0.00 14.10 -5.07
C PHE A 413 0.34 12.60 -5.11
N VAL A 414 -0.65 11.77 -5.44
CA VAL A 414 -0.43 10.37 -5.81
C VAL A 414 -0.87 10.14 -7.25
N ALA A 415 -0.31 9.11 -7.90
CA ALA A 415 -0.62 8.84 -9.29
C ALA A 415 -0.46 7.36 -9.66
N TYR A 416 -1.19 6.92 -10.68
CA TYR A 416 -1.06 5.60 -11.30
C TYR A 416 -1.21 5.71 -12.82
N ALA A 417 -0.37 4.97 -13.54
CA ALA A 417 -0.32 4.95 -15.00
C ALA A 417 -0.95 3.66 -15.52
N TYR A 418 -1.51 3.73 -16.72
CA TYR A 418 -2.17 2.58 -17.35
C TYR A 418 -2.24 2.76 -18.87
N GLY A 419 -2.39 1.66 -19.59
CA GLY A 419 -2.55 1.65 -21.04
C GLY A 419 -3.50 0.56 -21.49
N PHE A 420 -4.18 0.81 -22.61
CA PHE A 420 -5.12 -0.13 -23.23
C PHE A 420 -4.77 -0.30 -24.71
N SER A 421 -4.58 -1.55 -25.14
CA SER A 421 -4.61 -1.98 -26.54
C SER A 421 -5.90 -2.77 -26.81
N ASP A 422 -6.02 -3.45 -27.95
CA ASP A 422 -7.25 -4.18 -28.28
C ASP A 422 -7.51 -5.36 -27.32
N TYR A 423 -6.47 -6.12 -26.93
CA TYR A 423 -6.60 -7.34 -26.12
C TYR A 423 -5.61 -7.40 -24.95
N ASN A 424 -4.97 -6.29 -24.60
CA ASN A 424 -4.03 -6.24 -23.50
C ASN A 424 -4.14 -4.89 -22.78
N SER A 425 -3.78 -4.92 -21.51
CA SER A 425 -3.75 -3.75 -20.66
C SER A 425 -2.53 -3.81 -19.73
N TYR A 426 -2.10 -2.66 -19.24
CA TYR A 426 -1.25 -2.61 -18.04
C TYR A 426 -1.74 -1.52 -17.12
N SER A 427 -1.47 -1.67 -15.83
CA SER A 427 -1.53 -0.56 -14.89
C SER A 427 -0.55 -0.76 -13.74
N PHE A 428 -0.11 0.33 -13.13
CA PHE A 428 0.73 0.30 -11.93
C PHE A 428 0.81 1.68 -11.26
N PRO A 429 1.01 1.75 -9.93
CA PRO A 429 1.16 3.01 -9.21
C PRO A 429 2.52 3.63 -9.53
N VAL A 430 2.53 4.91 -9.91
CA VAL A 430 3.77 5.63 -10.24
C VAL A 430 4.09 6.74 -9.24
N GLY A 431 3.09 7.37 -8.63
CA GLY A 431 3.28 8.39 -7.61
C GLY A 431 2.89 7.85 -6.24
N MET A 432 3.82 7.19 -5.56
CA MET A 432 3.61 6.62 -4.22
C MET A 432 4.92 6.68 -3.42
N ALA A 433 4.84 7.15 -2.18
CA ALA A 433 6.01 7.29 -1.33
C ALA A 433 6.41 5.96 -0.64
N ALA A 434 5.50 5.02 -0.40
CA ALA A 434 5.82 3.83 0.41
C ALA A 434 6.39 4.18 1.82
N ASN A 435 5.96 5.32 2.38
CA ASN A 435 6.25 5.77 3.74
C ASN A 435 5.57 4.88 4.79
N THR A 436 6.14 4.82 5.99
CA THR A 436 5.48 4.19 7.14
C THR A 436 4.39 5.10 7.70
N LEU A 437 3.13 4.68 7.56
CA LEU A 437 1.94 5.38 8.03
C LEU A 437 1.41 4.82 9.36
N THR A 438 1.82 3.63 9.78
CA THR A 438 1.35 2.99 11.03
C THR A 438 2.47 2.67 12.00
N CYS A 439 2.17 2.81 13.30
CA CYS A 439 3.04 2.59 14.43
C CYS A 439 2.51 1.41 15.26
N ASN A 440 3.39 0.64 15.90
CA ASN A 440 2.99 -0.23 17.01
C ASN A 440 3.41 0.39 18.34
N THR A 441 2.48 0.53 19.29
CA THR A 441 2.82 0.85 20.69
C THR A 441 2.15 -0.15 21.61
N ARG A 442 2.92 -0.94 22.37
CA ARG A 442 2.46 -1.83 23.46
C ARG A 442 1.03 -2.39 23.25
N ASP A 443 0.90 -3.32 22.30
CA ASP A 443 -0.32 -4.05 21.91
C ASP A 443 -1.43 -3.23 21.20
N VAL A 444 -1.17 -1.98 20.82
CA VAL A 444 -2.11 -1.12 20.07
C VAL A 444 -1.42 -0.52 18.84
N GLU A 445 -2.08 -0.67 17.70
CA GLU A 445 -1.64 -0.07 16.44
C GLU A 445 -2.19 1.34 16.29
N HIS A 446 -1.33 2.27 15.89
CA HIS A 446 -1.63 3.70 15.73
C HIS A 446 -1.31 4.18 14.32
N PHE A 447 -2.01 5.21 13.84
CA PHE A 447 -1.68 5.86 12.58
C PHE A 447 -0.76 7.05 12.86
N CYS A 448 0.44 7.08 12.27
CA CYS A 448 1.50 8.01 12.65
C CYS A 448 1.33 9.42 12.02
N VAL A 449 0.42 9.60 11.07
CA VAL A 449 0.28 10.86 10.29
C VAL A 449 -0.78 11.82 10.85
N GLU A 450 -1.10 11.74 12.15
CA GLU A 450 -1.97 12.77 12.75
C GLU A 450 -1.23 14.12 12.81
N ARG A 451 -1.51 14.99 11.83
CA ARG A 451 -1.00 16.37 11.77
C ARG A 451 -1.46 17.17 12.99
N VAL A 452 -0.59 17.43 13.97
CA VAL A 452 -0.80 18.46 15.00
C VAL A 452 0.29 19.50 14.92
N VAL A 453 0.01 20.56 14.16
CA VAL A 453 0.93 21.69 13.95
C VAL A 453 1.12 22.33 15.37
N ALA A 454 2.29 22.67 15.97
CA ALA A 454 2.38 23.60 17.14
C ALA A 454 3.54 24.67 17.05
N ILE A 455 3.28 25.96 16.82
CA ILE A 455 4.23 27.12 16.85
C ILE A 455 3.95 27.89 18.14
N LEU A 456 4.98 28.00 18.96
CA LEU A 456 4.98 28.88 20.12
C LEU A 456 5.67 30.20 19.72
N PRO A 457 5.18 31.37 20.17
CA PRO A 457 5.89 32.63 20.00
C PRO A 457 7.22 32.64 20.78
N GLU A 458 8.21 33.39 20.30
CA GLU A 458 9.51 33.55 20.96
C GLU A 458 9.35 34.05 22.40
N GLY A 459 9.95 33.34 23.36
CA GLY A 459 10.03 33.73 24.77
C GLY A 459 9.24 32.88 25.76
N MET A 460 8.51 31.84 25.33
CA MET A 460 7.81 30.92 26.24
C MET A 460 8.60 29.63 26.49
N SER A 461 9.08 29.42 27.72
CA SER A 461 9.55 28.12 28.19
C SER A 461 8.33 27.22 28.47
N GLY A 462 7.98 26.34 27.54
CA GLY A 462 6.93 25.33 27.73
C GLY A 462 7.51 24.04 28.33
N GLU A 463 6.85 23.51 29.36
CA GLU A 463 7.09 22.14 29.83
C GLU A 463 6.77 21.13 28.71
N THR A 464 7.74 20.26 28.43
CA THR A 464 7.59 19.14 27.51
C THR A 464 6.60 18.15 28.13
N ILE A 465 5.37 18.08 27.60
CA ILE A 465 4.43 17.03 27.98
C ILE A 465 4.76 15.82 27.12
N ASP A 466 5.32 14.78 27.74
CA ASP A 466 5.49 13.46 27.13
C ASP A 466 4.14 12.97 26.57
N GLN A 467 4.04 12.93 25.25
CA GLN A 467 3.08 12.06 24.58
C GLN A 467 3.38 10.61 25.00
N PRO A 468 2.38 9.71 25.07
CA PRO A 468 2.68 8.29 25.24
C PRO A 468 3.69 7.91 24.15
N GLN A 469 4.88 7.50 24.57
CA GLN A 469 6.02 7.19 23.70
C GLN A 469 5.57 6.30 22.53
N CYS A 470 5.34 6.91 21.36
CA CYS A 470 5.63 6.21 20.12
C CYS A 470 7.13 5.96 20.17
N ASP A 471 7.55 4.71 20.06
CA ASP A 471 8.96 4.45 19.80
C ASP A 471 9.22 4.91 18.36
N TYR A 472 9.67 6.16 18.21
CA TYR A 472 9.86 6.81 16.92
C TYR A 472 10.91 6.10 16.05
N SER A 473 11.63 5.10 16.59
CA SER A 473 12.51 4.22 15.82
C SER A 473 11.75 3.31 14.84
N GLU A 474 10.46 3.02 15.07
CA GLU A 474 9.64 2.20 14.16
C GLU A 474 8.74 3.02 13.24
N CYS A 475 8.70 4.34 13.40
CA CYS A 475 7.79 5.24 12.68
C CYS A 475 8.55 6.29 11.89
N VAL A 476 9.12 5.93 10.74
CA VAL A 476 9.75 6.94 9.89
C VAL A 476 8.69 7.65 9.04
N ASN A 477 8.12 8.73 9.58
CA ASN A 477 8.28 10.09 9.04
C ASN A 477 7.55 11.13 9.94
N PRO A 478 8.22 11.76 10.92
CA PRO A 478 7.65 12.91 11.61
C PRO A 478 7.77 14.13 10.69
N ILE A 479 6.75 14.41 9.87
CA ILE A 479 6.61 15.77 9.33
C ILE A 479 6.41 16.66 10.55
N HIS A 480 7.36 17.55 10.83
CA HIS A 480 7.23 18.56 11.88
C HIS A 480 6.06 19.46 11.53
N VAL A 481 5.05 19.43 12.39
CA VAL A 481 3.84 20.20 12.22
C VAL A 481 4.01 21.40 13.20
N ILE A 482 3.88 22.66 12.75
CA ILE A 482 4.02 23.91 13.54
C ILE A 482 2.72 24.84 13.48
N LEU A 483 1.86 24.98 14.54
CA LEU A 483 0.61 25.82 14.77
C LEU A 483 0.97 27.27 15.07
N ILE A 484 0.76 28.20 14.16
CA ILE A 484 0.95 29.61 14.49
C ILE A 484 -0.23 30.07 15.34
N ALA A 485 -0.06 30.11 16.66
CA ALA A 485 -0.98 30.80 17.54
C ALA A 485 -0.74 32.32 17.41
N ILE A 486 -1.47 32.97 16.50
CA ILE A 486 -1.51 34.43 16.47
C ILE A 486 -2.33 34.88 17.68
N ALA A 487 -1.69 35.64 18.57
CA ALA A 487 -2.29 36.17 19.79
C ALA A 487 -3.47 37.12 19.47
N THR A 488 -4.66 36.54 19.30
CA THR A 488 -5.92 37.25 19.52
C THR A 488 -6.62 36.53 20.67
N GLY A 489 -7.11 37.27 21.66
CA GLY A 489 -7.61 36.72 22.93
C GLY A 489 -8.69 35.65 22.82
N ALA A 490 -9.30 35.45 21.65
CA ALA A 490 -10.24 34.37 21.36
C ALA A 490 -9.56 32.99 21.15
N GLY A 491 -8.32 32.94 20.63
CA GLY A 491 -7.62 31.68 20.31
C GLY A 491 -7.17 30.89 21.55
N ALA A 492 -6.73 31.58 22.61
CA ALA A 492 -6.31 30.97 23.86
C ALA A 492 -7.49 30.29 24.59
N ILE A 493 -8.69 30.88 24.51
CA ILE A 493 -9.91 30.36 25.15
C ILE A 493 -10.37 29.06 24.48
N ILE A 494 -10.23 28.94 23.17
CA ILE A 494 -10.62 27.74 22.41
C ILE A 494 -9.68 26.57 22.76
N ILE A 495 -8.38 26.81 22.88
CA ILE A 495 -7.41 25.78 23.28
C ILE A 495 -7.65 25.34 24.72
N GLU A 496 -7.88 26.27 25.65
CA GLU A 496 -8.20 25.93 27.04
C GLU A 496 -9.51 25.16 27.16
N TYR A 497 -10.55 25.55 26.40
CA TYR A 497 -11.83 24.84 26.34
C TYR A 497 -11.69 23.42 25.78
N TYR A 498 -10.94 23.25 24.68
CA TYR A 498 -10.70 21.96 24.05
C TYR A 498 -9.88 21.03 24.96
N MET A 499 -8.83 21.56 25.59
CA MET A 499 -8.00 20.82 26.55
C MET A 499 -8.82 20.41 27.78
N ARG A 500 -9.57 21.33 28.40
CA ARG A 500 -10.43 21.02 29.57
C ARG A 500 -11.50 19.98 29.25
N ARG A 501 -12.09 20.02 28.05
CA ARG A 501 -13.06 19.01 27.61
C ARG A 501 -12.41 17.63 27.44
N LYS A 502 -11.25 17.56 26.80
CA LYS A 502 -10.51 16.29 26.60
C LYS A 502 -10.01 15.70 27.93
N PHE A 503 -9.60 16.54 28.88
CA PHE A 503 -9.27 16.11 30.25
C PHE A 503 -10.48 15.59 31.03
N SER A 504 -11.64 16.24 30.90
CA SER A 504 -12.91 15.80 31.51
C SER A 504 -13.33 14.42 30.98
N GLU A 505 -13.26 14.20 29.67
CA GLU A 505 -13.59 12.92 29.04
C GLU A 505 -12.64 11.80 29.49
N ARG A 506 -11.32 12.06 29.54
CA ARG A 506 -10.33 11.11 30.07
C ARG A 506 -10.51 10.79 31.56
N ARG A 507 -10.91 11.77 32.37
CA ARG A 507 -11.18 11.54 33.81
C ARG A 507 -12.41 10.65 33.99
N LYS A 508 -13.48 10.88 33.22
CA LYS A 508 -14.68 10.03 33.20
C LYS A 508 -14.35 8.61 32.76
N GLU A 509 -13.48 8.44 31.77
CA GLU A 509 -13.08 7.13 31.27
C GLU A 509 -12.18 6.36 32.28
N ARG A 510 -11.27 7.05 32.97
CA ARG A 510 -10.47 6.48 34.07
C ARG A 510 -11.35 6.09 35.26
N GLU A 511 -12.33 6.89 35.64
CA GLU A 511 -13.31 6.53 36.68
C GLU A 511 -14.17 5.34 36.26
N LYS A 512 -14.59 5.26 34.99
CA LYS A 512 -15.33 4.12 34.45
C LYS A 512 -14.49 2.83 34.47
N LYS A 513 -13.19 2.89 34.13
CA LYS A 513 -12.26 1.76 34.27
C LYS A 513 -12.04 1.37 35.73
N ARG A 514 -11.87 2.33 36.65
CA ARG A 514 -11.74 2.07 38.10
C ARG A 514 -13.00 1.40 38.67
N ARG A 515 -14.19 1.88 38.32
CA ARG A 515 -15.47 1.26 38.73
C ARG A 515 -15.61 -0.17 38.21
N ARG A 516 -15.24 -0.43 36.95
CA ARG A 516 -15.23 -1.79 36.38
C ARG A 516 -14.24 -2.72 37.09
N SER A 517 -13.06 -2.22 37.47
CA SER A 517 -12.06 -2.98 38.23
C SER A 517 -12.53 -3.28 39.65
N MET A 518 -13.15 -2.31 40.35
CA MET A 518 -13.74 -2.55 41.67
C MET A 518 -14.91 -3.55 41.61
N MET A 519 -15.79 -3.46 40.61
CA MET A 519 -16.88 -4.44 40.43
C MET A 519 -16.35 -5.85 40.17
N ARG A 520 -15.29 -6.01 39.37
CA ARG A 520 -14.64 -7.30 39.15
C ARG A 520 -14.00 -7.86 40.43
N SER A 521 -13.39 -7.00 41.23
CA SER A 521 -12.78 -7.38 42.51
C SER A 521 -13.83 -7.78 43.56
N ALA A 522 -14.97 -7.06 43.60
CA ALA A 522 -16.10 -7.39 44.46
C ALA A 522 -16.78 -8.70 44.03
N ALA A 523 -16.94 -8.94 42.72
CA ALA A 523 -17.48 -10.19 42.19
C ALA A 523 -16.57 -11.40 42.51
N ALA A 524 -15.25 -11.22 42.44
CA ALA A 524 -14.28 -12.23 42.84
C ALA A 524 -14.32 -12.53 44.36
N ALA A 525 -14.48 -11.50 45.18
CA ALA A 525 -14.62 -11.67 46.64
C ALA A 525 -15.92 -12.41 47.01
N ILE A 526 -17.04 -12.11 46.35
CA ILE A 526 -18.32 -12.82 46.54
C ILE A 526 -18.21 -14.28 46.11
N SER A 527 -17.51 -14.57 45.01
CA SER A 527 -17.24 -15.95 44.56
C SER A 527 -16.35 -16.75 45.53
N SER A 528 -15.49 -16.08 46.30
CA SER A 528 -14.66 -16.73 47.32
C SER A 528 -15.39 -17.01 48.64
N LEU A 529 -16.47 -16.27 48.93
CA LEU A 529 -17.31 -16.49 50.11
C LEU A 529 -18.34 -17.62 49.90
N SER A 530 -18.68 -17.96 48.67
CA SER A 530 -19.55 -19.11 48.34
C SER A 530 -18.86 -20.47 48.45
N PHE A 531 -17.53 -20.53 48.65
CA PHE A 531 -16.76 -21.78 48.69
C PHE A 531 -16.45 -22.32 50.10
N ASN A 532 -16.99 -21.70 51.16
CA ASN A 532 -16.67 -22.07 52.55
C ASN A 532 -17.87 -22.62 53.33
N ARG A 533 -18.75 -23.37 52.65
CA ARG A 533 -19.92 -24.03 53.24
C ARG A 533 -19.86 -25.56 53.07
N ASP A 534 -18.71 -26.17 53.35
CA ASP A 534 -18.59 -27.64 53.49
C ASP A 534 -17.35 -28.03 54.31
N ARG A 535 -17.41 -27.83 55.63
CA ARG A 535 -16.61 -28.60 56.60
C ARG A 535 -17.41 -28.78 57.89
N ARG A 536 -18.07 -29.94 58.04
CA ARG A 536 -18.51 -30.46 59.35
C ARG A 536 -17.31 -31.15 60.04
N PRO A 537 -17.10 -30.97 61.36
CA PRO A 537 -16.04 -31.67 62.08
C PRO A 537 -16.46 -33.10 62.46
N ALA A 538 -15.53 -34.04 62.32
CA ALA A 538 -15.66 -35.41 62.82
C ALA A 538 -15.40 -35.42 64.34
N LEU A 539 -16.39 -35.88 65.11
CA LEU A 539 -16.28 -36.17 66.54
C LEU A 539 -16.15 -37.69 66.72
N THR A 540 -15.06 -38.10 67.32
CA THR A 540 -14.77 -39.45 67.81
C THR A 540 -15.63 -39.79 69.03
N ALA A 541 -16.28 -40.95 69.03
CA ALA A 541 -16.76 -41.61 70.24
C ALA A 541 -16.66 -43.13 70.11
N ASN A 542 -15.89 -43.72 71.03
CA ASN A 542 -15.78 -45.15 71.31
C ASN A 542 -17.13 -45.73 71.75
N VAL A 543 -17.48 -46.92 71.28
CA VAL A 543 -18.28 -47.90 72.04
C VAL A 543 -17.74 -49.29 71.74
N ASN A 544 -17.22 -49.95 72.78
CA ASN A 544 -16.98 -51.39 72.86
C ASN A 544 -18.15 -52.01 73.65
N GLU A 545 -18.40 -53.31 73.38
CA GLU A 545 -19.22 -54.27 74.16
C GLU A 545 -20.74 -54.06 74.12
N ALA A 546 -21.61 -55.07 74.12
CA ALA A 546 -21.54 -56.53 74.02
C ALA A 546 -22.99 -57.06 73.81
N SER A 547 -23.10 -58.38 73.54
CA SER A 547 -24.30 -59.23 73.34
C SER A 547 -25.00 -59.21 71.98
#